data_AF-A0AAD9PR13-F1
#
_entry.id   AF-A0AAD9PR13-F1
#
_cell.length_a   1.000
_cell.length_b   1.000
_cell.length_c   1.000
_cell.angle_alpha   90.00
_cell.angle_beta   90.00
_cell.angle_gamma   90.00
#
_symmetry.space_group_name_H-M   'P 1'
#
loop_
_entity.id
_entity.type
_entity.pdbx_description
1 polymer ?
#
loop_
_entity_poly.entity_id
_entity_poly.type
_entity_poly.pdbx_seq_one_letter_code
_entity_poly.pdbx_strand_id
1 'polypeptide(L)'
;MAAADTIQSLISAIESNCDFAELEKVVQEIQTLTPNIGQERLLGALRSTELNVQRWGVMNCLRTLDPIGTALRWRAAIYRRKYSVPTLFWLGSGHKLIRWHLVTHLCIDGYSCLIIYVHCCNDNTADTVLEQFVKGVNSYR
;
A
#
# COMPACT_ATOMS: atom_id res chain seq x y z
N MET A 1 33.78 -15.12 11.10
CA MET A 1 32.34 -15.37 10.90
C MET A 1 31.50 -15.14 12.16
N ALA A 2 31.94 -15.54 13.36
CA ALA A 2 31.13 -15.41 14.58
C ALA A 2 30.78 -13.97 15.04
N ALA A 3 31.63 -12.97 14.78
CA ALA A 3 31.43 -11.60 15.29
C ALA A 3 30.33 -10.81 14.57
N ALA A 4 30.05 -11.12 13.29
CA ALA A 4 28.98 -10.45 12.54
C ALA A 4 27.60 -10.90 13.02
N ASP A 5 27.46 -12.18 13.37
CA ASP A 5 26.22 -12.74 13.91
C ASP A 5 25.90 -12.21 15.31
N THR A 6 26.93 -11.91 16.13
CA THR A 6 26.74 -11.31 17.46
C THR A 6 26.32 -9.84 17.40
N ILE A 7 26.83 -9.09 16.42
CA ILE A 7 26.42 -7.69 16.22
C ILE A 7 25.00 -7.63 15.67
N GLN A 8 24.63 -8.54 14.74
CA GLN A 8 23.28 -8.58 14.19
C GLN A 8 22.24 -9.00 15.25
N SER A 9 22.59 -9.92 16.15
CA SER A 9 21.72 -10.31 17.27
C SER A 9 21.61 -9.24 18.35
N LEU A 10 22.69 -8.47 18.61
CA LEU A 10 22.65 -7.31 19.50
C LEU A 10 21.82 -6.15 18.91
N ILE A 11 21.92 -5.90 17.60
CA ILE A 11 21.07 -4.89 16.92
C ILE A 11 19.60 -5.32 16.96
N SER A 12 19.28 -6.60 16.74
CA SER A 12 17.89 -7.06 16.86
C SER A 12 17.36 -7.00 18.30
N ALA A 13 18.23 -7.24 19.30
CA ALA A 13 17.88 -7.14 20.72
C ALA A 13 17.74 -5.67 21.20
N ILE A 14 18.48 -4.73 20.60
CA ILE A 14 18.37 -3.29 20.89
C ILE A 14 17.12 -2.68 20.23
N GLU A 15 16.64 -3.25 19.12
CA GLU A 15 15.48 -2.72 18.38
C GLU A 15 14.14 -3.45 18.64
N SER A 16 14.12 -4.45 19.52
CA SER A 16 12.89 -5.12 19.96
C SER A 16 12.86 -5.30 21.47
N ASN A 17 11.97 -4.55 22.14
CA ASN A 17 11.75 -4.63 23.60
C ASN A 17 11.06 -5.94 24.06
N CYS A 18 10.94 -6.97 23.20
CA CYS A 18 10.08 -8.11 23.44
C CYS A 18 10.71 -9.41 22.91
N ASP A 19 10.74 -10.43 23.77
CA ASP A 19 11.15 -11.78 23.37
C ASP A 19 10.13 -12.40 22.40
N PHE A 20 10.60 -13.24 21.47
CA PHE A 20 9.73 -13.81 20.43
C PHE A 20 8.59 -14.66 21.02
N ALA A 21 8.86 -15.38 22.12
CA ALA A 21 7.84 -16.18 22.81
C ALA A 21 6.77 -15.31 23.51
N GLU A 22 7.14 -14.11 23.96
CA GLU A 22 6.21 -13.15 24.54
C GLU A 22 5.34 -12.52 23.45
N LEU A 23 5.95 -12.17 22.31
CA LEU A 23 5.25 -11.69 21.13
C LEU A 23 4.19 -12.70 20.64
N GLU A 24 4.52 -13.98 20.57
CA GLU A 24 3.57 -15.01 20.13
C GLU A 24 2.33 -15.07 21.03
N LYS A 25 2.50 -14.98 22.36
CA LYS A 25 1.38 -14.99 23.30
C LYS A 25 0.45 -13.80 23.09
N VAL A 26 1.01 -12.60 22.97
CA VAL A 26 0.22 -11.38 22.75
C VAL A 26 -0.49 -11.42 21.39
N VAL A 27 0.18 -11.91 20.35
CA VAL A 27 -0.44 -12.07 19.03
C VAL A 27 -1.58 -13.09 19.06
N GLN A 28 -1.41 -14.21 19.78
CA GLN A 28 -2.49 -15.19 19.97
C GLN A 28 -3.69 -14.57 20.69
N GLU A 29 -3.47 -13.80 21.75
CA GLU A 29 -4.53 -13.08 22.46
C GLU A 29 -5.28 -12.11 21.53
N ILE A 30 -4.56 -11.32 20.74
CA ILE A 30 -5.16 -10.40 19.77
C ILE A 30 -5.95 -11.17 18.69
N GLN A 31 -5.47 -12.34 18.26
CA GLN A 31 -6.18 -13.19 17.29
C GLN A 31 -7.48 -13.76 17.86
N THR A 32 -7.57 -14.03 19.17
CA THR A 32 -8.85 -14.45 19.79
C THR A 32 -9.91 -13.35 19.69
N LEU A 33 -9.49 -12.08 19.84
CA LEU A 33 -10.39 -10.92 19.72
C LEU A 33 -10.71 -10.57 18.27
N THR A 34 -9.72 -10.72 17.38
CA THR A 34 -9.82 -10.34 15.97
C THR A 34 -9.27 -11.44 15.06
N PRO A 35 -10.09 -12.44 14.70
CA PRO A 35 -9.65 -13.50 13.79
C PRO A 35 -9.27 -12.90 12.42
N ASN A 36 -8.24 -13.46 11.79
CA ASN A 36 -7.69 -13.00 10.50
C ASN A 36 -7.16 -11.56 10.49
N ILE A 37 -6.68 -11.04 11.63
CA ILE A 37 -6.05 -9.72 11.71
C ILE A 37 -4.92 -9.56 10.68
N GLY A 38 -4.95 -8.45 9.95
CA GLY A 38 -3.90 -8.09 8.99
C GLY A 38 -2.66 -7.52 9.67
N GLN A 39 -1.49 -7.66 9.03
CA GLN A 39 -0.19 -7.23 9.58
C GLN A 39 -0.16 -5.78 10.08
N GLU A 40 -0.69 -4.82 9.32
CA GLU A 40 -0.70 -3.40 9.71
C GLU A 40 -1.59 -3.15 10.93
N ARG A 41 -2.73 -3.84 11.01
CA ARG A 41 -3.64 -3.73 12.15
C ARG A 41 -3.03 -4.37 13.40
N LEU A 42 -2.34 -5.50 13.24
CA LEU A 42 -1.62 -6.16 14.32
C LEU A 42 -0.48 -5.29 14.86
N LEU A 43 0.29 -4.64 13.98
CA LEU A 43 1.31 -3.66 14.38
C LEU A 43 0.71 -2.50 15.18
N GLY A 44 -0.44 -1.98 14.75
CA GLY A 44 -1.17 -0.95 15.51
C GLY A 44 -1.62 -1.43 16.89
N ALA A 45 -2.13 -2.66 16.97
CA ALA A 45 -2.54 -3.27 18.24
C ALA A 45 -1.35 -3.48 19.19
N LEU A 46 -0.22 -3.98 18.70
CA LEU A 46 1.00 -4.15 19.49
C LEU A 46 1.53 -2.79 20.00
N ARG A 47 1.49 -1.75 19.16
CA ARG A 47 1.85 -0.39 19.59
C ARG A 47 0.93 0.16 20.67
N SER A 48 -0.35 -0.21 20.65
CA SER A 48 -1.30 0.19 21.70
C SER A 48 -1.08 -0.52 23.03
N THR A 49 -0.44 -1.70 23.01
CA THR A 49 -0.01 -2.43 24.21
C THR A 49 1.44 -2.12 24.59
N GLU A 50 1.98 -0.97 24.14
CA GLU A 50 3.36 -0.50 24.39
C GLU A 50 4.47 -1.42 23.84
N LEU A 51 4.13 -2.40 22.99
CA LEU A 51 5.09 -3.28 22.32
C LEU A 51 5.47 -2.72 20.96
N ASN A 52 6.67 -2.13 20.90
CA ASN A 52 7.25 -1.67 19.65
C ASN A 52 8.12 -2.77 19.02
N VAL A 53 7.54 -3.50 18.09
CA VAL A 53 8.20 -4.60 17.37
C VAL A 53 8.42 -4.23 15.91
N GLN A 54 9.56 -4.64 15.38
CA GLN A 54 9.88 -4.44 13.97
C GLN A 54 8.91 -5.21 13.06
N ARG A 55 8.62 -4.62 11.90
CA ARG A 55 7.66 -5.16 10.93
C ARG A 55 7.96 -6.61 10.52
N TRP A 56 9.24 -6.97 10.39
CA TRP A 56 9.66 -8.33 10.02
C TRP A 56 9.40 -9.34 11.14
N GLY A 57 9.52 -8.95 12.41
CA GLY A 57 9.24 -9.80 13.56
C GLY A 57 7.78 -10.18 13.63
N VAL A 58 6.89 -9.20 13.45
CA VAL A 58 5.44 -9.43 13.34
C VAL A 58 5.08 -10.30 12.14
N MET A 59 5.76 -10.09 11.00
CA MET A 59 5.54 -10.91 9.81
C MET A 59 5.96 -12.38 10.03
N ASN A 60 7.10 -12.62 10.68
CA ASN A 60 7.54 -13.96 11.02
C ASN A 60 6.59 -14.64 12.02
N CYS A 61 6.16 -13.92 13.06
CA CYS A 61 5.18 -14.40 14.02
C CYS A 61 3.85 -14.81 13.34
N LEU A 62 3.31 -13.97 12.45
CA LEU A 62 2.11 -14.30 11.68
C LEU A 62 2.28 -15.50 10.73
N ARG A 63 3.46 -15.67 10.13
CA ARG A 63 3.74 -16.83 9.27
C ARG A 63 3.79 -18.13 10.08
N THR A 64 4.30 -18.08 11.30
CA THR A 64 4.38 -19.23 12.20
C THR A 64 3.02 -19.58 12.80
N LEU A 65 2.29 -18.58 13.32
CA LEU A 65 1.02 -18.77 14.02
C LEU A 65 -0.18 -18.99 13.08
N ASP A 66 -0.20 -18.30 11.93
CA ASP A 66 -1.30 -18.35 10.96
C ASP A 66 -0.76 -18.53 9.53
N PRO A 67 -0.17 -19.70 9.20
CA PRO A 67 0.38 -19.96 7.87
C PRO A 67 -0.74 -19.97 6.81
N ILE A 68 -1.91 -20.50 7.15
CA ILE A 68 -3.06 -20.61 6.23
C ILE A 68 -3.64 -19.24 5.93
N GLY A 69 -3.98 -18.44 6.95
CA GLY A 69 -4.51 -17.10 6.75
C GLY A 69 -3.49 -16.17 6.09
N THR A 70 -2.20 -16.35 6.37
CA THR A 70 -1.13 -15.63 5.65
C THR A 70 -1.11 -15.98 4.17
N ALA A 71 -1.17 -17.28 3.83
CA ALA A 71 -1.24 -17.73 2.45
C ALA A 71 -2.52 -17.24 1.73
N LEU A 72 -3.68 -17.26 2.41
CA LEU A 72 -4.94 -16.76 1.87
C LEU A 72 -4.88 -15.25 1.59
N ARG A 73 -4.31 -14.46 2.50
CA ARG A 73 -4.10 -13.01 2.31
C ARG A 73 -3.17 -12.72 1.13
N TRP A 74 -2.12 -13.52 0.95
CA TRP A 74 -1.21 -13.39 -0.19
C TRP A 74 -1.87 -13.80 -1.51
N ARG A 75 -2.70 -14.83 -1.48
CA ARG A 75 -3.45 -15.32 -2.65
C ARG A 75 -4.61 -14.41 -3.03
N ALA A 76 -5.17 -13.66 -2.08
CA ALA A 76 -6.30 -12.77 -2.31
C ALA A 76 -5.89 -11.63 -3.26
N ALA A 77 -6.04 -11.87 -4.56
CA ALA A 77 -6.02 -10.81 -5.53
C ALA A 77 -7.18 -9.86 -5.21
N ILE A 78 -6.86 -8.57 -4.98
CA ILE A 78 -7.88 -7.54 -4.89
C ILE A 78 -8.61 -7.54 -6.23
N TYR A 79 -9.85 -8.05 -6.25
CA TYR A 79 -10.70 -7.96 -7.42
C TYR A 79 -11.09 -6.50 -7.60
N ARG A 80 -10.31 -5.77 -8.39
CA ARG A 80 -10.67 -4.41 -8.79
C ARG A 80 -11.94 -4.51 -9.62
N ARG A 81 -12.98 -3.78 -9.20
CA ARG A 81 -14.24 -3.70 -9.93
C ARG A 81 -13.94 -3.33 -11.39
N LYS A 82 -14.59 -4.00 -12.35
CA LYS A 82 -14.56 -3.58 -13.74
C LYS A 82 -15.25 -2.22 -13.82
N TYR A 83 -14.46 -1.16 -13.88
CA TYR A 83 -14.96 0.20 -14.04
C TYR A 83 -15.54 0.32 -15.45
N SER A 84 -16.84 0.56 -15.56
CA SER A 84 -17.55 0.70 -16.82
C SER A 84 -18.72 1.62 -16.57
N VAL A 85 -18.53 2.91 -16.84
CA VAL A 85 -19.58 3.94 -16.71
C VAL A 85 -20.04 4.30 -18.11
N PRO A 86 -21.35 4.24 -18.42
CA PRO A 86 -21.85 4.66 -19.72
C PRO A 86 -21.50 6.13 -19.98
N THR A 87 -20.78 6.38 -21.07
CA THR A 87 -20.63 7.69 -21.74
C THR A 87 -20.12 8.85 -20.86
N LEU A 88 -19.12 8.62 -20.00
CA LEU A 88 -18.49 9.68 -19.22
C LEU A 88 -16.97 9.67 -19.41
N PHE A 89 -16.37 10.82 -19.73
CA PHE A 89 -14.92 11.00 -19.64
C PHE A 89 -14.54 11.23 -18.18
N TRP A 90 -13.52 10.52 -17.70
CA TRP A 90 -12.96 10.76 -16.39
C TRP A 90 -11.69 11.61 -16.55
N LEU A 91 -11.78 12.88 -16.15
CA LEU A 91 -10.66 13.82 -16.12
C LEU A 91 -10.13 13.92 -14.69
N GLY A 92 -8.82 13.76 -14.53
CA GLY A 92 -8.19 13.89 -13.23
C GLY A 92 -6.73 14.29 -13.31
N SER A 93 -6.25 14.96 -12.27
CA SER A 93 -4.86 15.34 -12.09
C SER A 93 -4.22 14.55 -10.94
N GLY A 94 -3.06 13.98 -11.20
CA GLY A 94 -2.20 13.32 -10.22
C GLY A 94 -1.20 14.30 -9.63
N HIS A 95 -1.24 14.46 -8.30
CA HIS A 95 -0.36 15.38 -7.56
C HIS A 95 0.78 14.70 -6.80
N LYS A 96 1.07 13.42 -7.10
CA LYS A 96 2.14 12.67 -6.41
C LYS A 96 3.53 13.29 -6.59
N LEU A 97 3.74 14.03 -7.69
CA LEU A 97 5.00 14.69 -8.02
C LEU A 97 4.98 16.21 -7.73
N ILE A 98 4.03 16.69 -6.93
CA ILE A 98 3.88 18.12 -6.63
C ILE A 98 5.13 18.72 -5.96
N ARG A 99 5.91 17.90 -5.23
CA ARG A 99 7.18 18.31 -4.61
C ARG A 99 8.21 18.81 -5.65
N TRP A 100 8.11 18.34 -6.89
CA TRP A 100 8.96 18.75 -8.01
C TRP A 100 8.25 19.72 -8.95
N HIS A 101 7.12 20.29 -8.52
CA HIS A 101 6.25 21.13 -9.33
C HIS A 101 5.79 20.43 -10.62
N LEU A 102 5.45 19.15 -10.51
CA LEU A 102 4.93 18.36 -11.61
C LEU A 102 3.53 17.82 -11.27
N VAL A 103 2.61 17.98 -12.22
CA VAL A 103 1.22 17.56 -12.15
C VAL A 103 0.92 16.69 -13.37
N THR A 104 0.43 15.48 -13.14
CA THR A 104 0.10 14.54 -14.21
C THR A 104 -1.38 14.67 -14.56
N HIS A 105 -1.69 15.22 -15.72
CA HIS A 105 -3.05 15.31 -16.24
C HIS A 105 -3.40 14.03 -17.02
N LEU A 106 -4.56 13.46 -16.73
CA LEU A 106 -5.03 12.20 -17.29
C LEU A 106 -6.50 12.32 -17.70
N CYS A 107 -6.81 11.79 -18.89
CA CYS A 107 -8.17 11.56 -19.32
C CYS A 107 -8.36 10.09 -19.70
N ILE A 108 -9.40 9.49 -19.15
CA ILE A 108 -9.79 8.11 -19.42
C ILE A 108 -11.22 8.09 -19.95
N ASP A 109 -11.47 7.34 -21.02
CA ASP A 109 -12.82 7.01 -21.45
C ASP A 109 -13.48 6.08 -20.42
N GLY A 110 -14.60 6.49 -19.82
CA GLY A 110 -15.30 5.72 -18.80
C GLY A 110 -15.97 4.45 -19.30
N TYR A 111 -16.22 4.33 -20.61
CA TYR A 111 -16.79 3.11 -21.19
C TYR A 111 -15.71 2.04 -21.43
N SER A 112 -14.67 2.39 -22.17
CA SER A 112 -13.61 1.44 -22.54
C SER A 112 -12.45 1.36 -21.55
N CYS A 113 -12.37 2.29 -20.59
CA CYS A 113 -11.18 2.54 -19.77
C CYS A 113 -9.92 2.85 -20.59
N LEU A 114 -10.06 3.25 -21.86
CA LEU A 114 -8.94 3.67 -22.69
C LEU A 114 -8.43 5.03 -22.24
N ILE A 115 -7.12 5.16 -22.21
CA ILE A 115 -6.44 6.41 -21.90
C ILE A 115 -6.48 7.28 -23.16
N ILE A 116 -7.14 8.43 -23.07
CA ILE A 116 -7.24 9.39 -24.17
C ILE A 116 -5.97 10.24 -24.24
N TYR A 117 -5.48 10.70 -23.09
CA TYR A 117 -4.18 11.35 -22.98
C TYR A 117 -3.59 11.22 -21.58
N VAL A 118 -2.26 11.28 -21.50
CA VAL A 118 -1.50 11.49 -20.26
C VAL A 118 -0.42 12.51 -20.53
N HIS A 119 -0.42 13.61 -19.79
CA HIS A 119 0.62 14.63 -19.91
C HIS A 119 1.10 15.10 -18.55
N CYS A 120 2.40 15.30 -18.42
CA CYS A 120 3.00 15.90 -17.23
C CYS A 120 3.22 17.38 -17.51
N CYS A 121 2.63 18.24 -16.68
CA CYS A 121 2.75 19.69 -16.77
C CYS A 121 3.32 20.21 -15.45
N ASN A 122 3.84 21.44 -15.49
CA ASN A 122 4.33 22.14 -14.30
C ASN A 122 3.25 23.00 -13.61
N ASP A 123 2.02 22.97 -14.12
CA ASP A 123 0.89 23.72 -13.60
C ASP A 123 -0.39 22.86 -13.50
N ASN A 124 -1.37 23.41 -12.79
CA ASN A 124 -2.70 22.82 -12.61
C ASN A 124 -3.78 23.84 -12.95
N THR A 125 -3.61 24.55 -14.07
CA THR A 125 -4.58 25.53 -14.53
C THR A 125 -5.68 24.85 -15.33
N ALA A 126 -6.89 25.43 -15.32
CA ALA A 126 -7.99 24.90 -16.12
C ALA A 126 -7.70 24.98 -17.63
N ASP A 127 -6.94 26.00 -18.04
CA ASP A 127 -6.55 26.21 -19.43
C ASP A 127 -5.65 25.09 -19.94
N THR A 128 -4.65 24.66 -19.16
CA THR A 128 -3.80 23.54 -19.57
C THR A 128 -4.56 22.23 -19.62
N VAL A 129 -5.49 21.99 -18.68
CA VAL A 129 -6.37 20.80 -18.73
C VAL A 129 -7.21 20.80 -20.01
N LEU A 130 -7.83 21.93 -20.36
CA LEU A 130 -8.64 22.07 -21.57
C LEU A 130 -7.81 21.85 -22.83
N GLU A 131 -6.62 22.45 -22.91
CA GLU A 131 -5.72 22.31 -24.04
C GLU A 131 -5.32 20.85 -24.25
N GLN A 132 -4.91 20.15 -23.19
CA GLN A 132 -4.54 18.74 -23.27
C GLN A 132 -5.74 17.86 -23.64
N PHE A 133 -6.93 18.19 -23.14
CA PHE A 133 -8.16 17.49 -23.51
C PHE A 133 -8.47 17.61 -25.00
N VAL A 134 -8.46 18.82 -25.55
CA VAL A 134 -8.71 19.05 -26.98
C VAL A 134 -7.66 18.32 -27.84
N LYS A 135 -6.38 18.39 -27.47
CA LYS A 135 -5.31 17.66 -28.17
C LYS A 135 -5.49 16.14 -28.11
N GLY A 136 -5.85 15.62 -26.95
CA GLY A 136 -6.11 14.20 -26.72
C GLY A 136 -7.28 13.70 -27.57
N VAL A 137 -8.43 14.38 -27.51
CA VAL A 137 -9.62 14.01 -28.29
C VAL A 137 -9.35 14.08 -29.79
N ASN A 138 -8.62 15.09 -30.28
CA ASN A 138 -8.29 15.20 -31.71
C ASN A 138 -7.30 14.12 -32.19
N SER A 139 -6.48 13.58 -31.28
CA SER A 139 -5.52 12.51 -31.56
C SER A 139 -6.15 11.12 -31.41
N TYR A 140 -7.21 11.03 -30.59
CA TYR A 140 -8.00 9.84 -30.36
C TYR A 140 -8.92 9.60 -31.58
N ARG A 141 -8.50 8.70 -32.47
CA ARG A 141 -9.22 8.29 -33.67
C ARG A 141 -9.75 6.87 -33.56
#